data_AF-A0A257L983-F1
#
_entry.id   AF-A0A257L983-F1
#
_cell.length_a   1.000
_cell.length_b   1.000
_cell.length_c   1.000
_cell.angle_alpha   90.00
_cell.angle_beta   90.00
_cell.angle_gamma   90.00
#
_symmetry.space_group_name_H-M   'P 1'
#
loop_
_entity.id
_entity.type
_entity.pdbx_description
1 polymer ?
#
loop_
_entity_poly.entity_id
_entity_poly.type
_entity_poly.pdbx_seq_one_letter_code
_entity_poly.pdbx_strand_id
1 'polypeptide(L)'
;MLKNYTKLHWVIFIVVFTIVGFRALNISVFNYERARNGLMGDGFSDKNTLSSANYFLDSGFSKTSYLPVHDYFPADTSYHQVVYTHYPALPNILAGFYGVIFQSKSEQVLRIIPILLACFFFFFIYYVLLKWVKDPKKATIGALTLWLANYFIGYADNLHQHLYGEFLKWIYAYGLYVYYESNRQQKGIWIGLLLIMVAEVNISFEQPVYLGILTLGFSLIYQKKVFSFETISAAAMVVLGFALHLLQNAHYFGSWQLAVDDMTKAYTFRATGTETIGYIKEKEFTWKNFPEIPFDWFNRMERFYVFPGWAMLVVFMLSYKQFKQNYPRLFQINWALFFAAITWSFIMSQHAYVHAFTNKHFALCYALTASICLPIYWQKVKTAFQHKEILPKVLHIILIGYALAMFLSQQVWEVWLKFGILFPKFGR
;
A
#
# COMPACT_ATOMS: atom_id res chain seq x y z
N MET A 1 5.51 19.76 -14.47
CA MET A 1 5.82 18.36 -14.10
C MET A 1 6.38 17.56 -15.27
N LEU A 2 5.77 17.65 -16.47
CA LEU A 2 6.10 16.78 -17.61
C LEU A 2 7.53 16.90 -18.18
N LYS A 3 8.21 18.05 -18.03
CA LYS A 3 9.56 18.29 -18.54
C LYS A 3 10.65 17.37 -17.94
N ASN A 4 10.36 16.73 -16.80
CA ASN A 4 11.32 15.88 -16.10
C ASN A 4 11.25 14.40 -16.49
N TYR A 5 10.35 14.02 -17.41
CA TYR A 5 10.20 12.64 -17.86
C TYR A 5 10.94 12.43 -19.19
N THR A 6 11.77 11.40 -19.20
CA THR A 6 12.51 10.93 -20.37
C THR A 6 11.68 9.93 -21.18
N LYS A 7 12.14 9.59 -22.40
CA LYS A 7 11.55 8.51 -23.23
C LYS A 7 11.43 7.18 -22.48
N LEU A 8 12.41 6.85 -21.63
CA LEU A 8 12.39 5.63 -20.82
C LEU A 8 11.15 5.57 -19.91
N HIS A 9 10.79 6.69 -19.27
CA HIS A 9 9.62 6.73 -18.38
C HIS A 9 8.33 6.38 -19.11
N TRP A 10 8.16 6.90 -20.32
CA TRP A 10 6.98 6.61 -21.14
C TRP A 10 6.95 5.18 -21.66
N VAL A 11 8.11 4.61 -22.03
CA VAL A 11 8.20 3.19 -22.40
C VAL A 11 7.78 2.31 -21.22
N ILE A 12 8.30 2.57 -20.03
CA ILE A 12 7.94 1.81 -18.82
C ILE A 12 6.46 2.00 -18.46
N PHE A 13 5.94 3.22 -18.58
CA PHE A 13 4.52 3.50 -18.40
C PHE A 13 3.66 2.63 -19.33
N ILE A 14 3.97 2.60 -20.64
CA ILE A 14 3.22 1.81 -21.62
C ILE A 14 3.27 0.31 -21.26
N VAL A 15 4.45 -0.22 -20.92
CA VAL A 15 4.62 -1.63 -20.54
C VAL A 15 3.78 -1.96 -19.30
N VAL A 16 3.90 -1.17 -18.22
CA VAL A 16 3.18 -1.38 -16.96
C VAL A 16 1.67 -1.31 -17.19
N PHE A 17 1.18 -0.28 -17.88
CA PHE A 17 -0.26 -0.11 -18.07
C PHE A 17 -0.88 -1.01 -19.12
N THR A 18 -0.07 -1.60 -20.01
CA THR A 18 -0.52 -2.71 -20.86
C THR A 18 -0.79 -3.95 -20.00
N ILE A 19 0.08 -4.27 -19.03
CA ILE A 19 -0.13 -5.39 -18.10
C ILE A 19 -1.35 -5.11 -17.21
N VAL A 20 -1.45 -3.92 -16.61
CA VAL A 20 -2.58 -3.53 -15.76
C VAL A 20 -3.90 -3.54 -16.53
N GLY A 21 -3.93 -2.95 -17.73
CA GLY A 21 -5.12 -2.95 -18.58
C GLY A 21 -5.54 -4.36 -19.00
N PHE A 22 -4.56 -5.22 -19.34
CA PHE A 22 -4.85 -6.62 -19.64
C PHE A 22 -5.47 -7.35 -18.45
N ARG A 23 -4.91 -7.20 -17.25
CA ARG A 23 -5.44 -7.80 -16.01
C ARG A 23 -6.87 -7.35 -15.74
N ALA A 24 -7.11 -6.04 -15.75
CA ALA A 24 -8.42 -5.46 -15.46
C ALA A 24 -9.52 -5.90 -16.45
N LEU A 25 -9.15 -6.23 -17.70
CA LEU A 25 -10.10 -6.70 -18.72
C LEU A 25 -10.33 -8.21 -18.70
N ASN A 26 -9.33 -9.00 -18.34
CA ASN A 26 -9.35 -10.47 -18.55
C ASN A 26 -9.42 -11.30 -17.26
N ILE A 27 -9.14 -10.70 -16.11
CA ILE A 27 -9.17 -11.38 -14.80
C ILE A 27 -10.34 -10.78 -14.02
N SER A 28 -11.32 -11.60 -13.63
CA SER A 28 -12.41 -11.15 -12.76
C SER A 28 -12.06 -11.36 -11.28
N VAL A 29 -12.67 -10.57 -10.39
CA VAL A 29 -12.65 -10.84 -8.93
C VAL A 29 -13.25 -12.19 -8.58
N PHE A 30 -14.09 -12.75 -9.45
CA PHE A 30 -14.72 -14.05 -9.28
C PHE A 30 -13.98 -15.13 -10.06
N ASN A 31 -13.85 -16.32 -9.47
CA ASN A 31 -13.55 -17.54 -10.21
C ASN A 31 -14.84 -18.16 -10.79
N TYR A 32 -14.73 -19.31 -11.46
CA TYR A 32 -15.86 -20.02 -12.08
C TYR A 32 -17.01 -20.37 -11.09
N GLU A 33 -16.70 -20.50 -9.80
CA GLU A 33 -17.65 -20.83 -8.73
C GLU A 33 -18.15 -19.60 -7.97
N ARG A 34 -17.86 -18.37 -8.45
CA ARG A 34 -18.08 -17.11 -7.73
C ARG A 34 -17.32 -16.98 -6.40
N ALA A 35 -16.35 -17.85 -6.14
CA ALA A 35 -15.37 -17.65 -5.08
C ALA A 35 -14.34 -16.60 -5.47
N ARG A 36 -13.59 -16.09 -4.49
CA ARG A 36 -12.58 -15.05 -4.72
C ARG A 36 -11.48 -15.53 -5.66
N ASN A 37 -11.06 -14.69 -6.60
CA ASN A 37 -9.89 -14.94 -7.42
C ASN A 37 -8.63 -14.49 -6.67
N GLY A 38 -7.74 -15.44 -6.33
CA GLY A 38 -6.49 -15.18 -5.61
C GLY A 38 -5.42 -14.44 -6.42
N LEU A 39 -5.66 -14.17 -7.70
CA LEU A 39 -4.71 -13.51 -8.60
C LEU A 39 -4.90 -11.99 -8.65
N MET A 40 -6.06 -11.53 -8.20
CA MET A 40 -6.34 -10.12 -7.88
C MET A 40 -5.73 -9.82 -6.50
N GLY A 41 -4.94 -8.75 -6.39
CA GLY A 41 -4.10 -8.46 -5.23
C GLY A 41 -4.80 -8.71 -3.89
N ASP A 42 -5.97 -8.10 -3.68
CA ASP A 42 -6.90 -8.47 -2.61
C ASP A 42 -8.30 -8.75 -3.19
N GLY A 43 -8.44 -9.91 -3.85
CA GLY A 43 -9.68 -10.33 -4.50
C GLY A 43 -10.88 -10.50 -3.55
N PHE A 44 -10.65 -10.75 -2.25
CA PHE A 44 -11.75 -10.80 -1.27
C PHE A 44 -12.33 -9.42 -1.03
N SER A 45 -11.47 -8.44 -0.77
CA SER A 45 -11.86 -7.05 -0.58
C SER A 45 -12.50 -6.47 -1.85
N ASP A 46 -11.91 -6.70 -3.02
CA ASP A 46 -12.48 -6.20 -4.28
C ASP A 46 -13.88 -6.77 -4.56
N LYS A 47 -14.14 -8.05 -4.24
CA LYS A 47 -15.47 -8.65 -4.33
C LYS A 47 -16.48 -7.87 -3.46
N ASN A 48 -16.11 -7.56 -2.21
CA ASN A 48 -16.99 -6.86 -1.27
C ASN A 48 -17.26 -5.41 -1.71
N THR A 49 -16.26 -4.76 -2.30
CA THR A 49 -16.42 -3.43 -2.88
C THR A 49 -17.33 -3.44 -4.10
N LEU A 50 -17.20 -4.44 -4.98
CA LEU A 50 -18.10 -4.61 -6.13
C LEU A 50 -19.54 -4.88 -5.67
N SER A 51 -19.72 -5.74 -4.67
CA SER A 51 -21.01 -6.00 -4.02
C SER A 51 -21.66 -4.70 -3.50
N SER A 52 -20.89 -3.89 -2.77
CA SER A 52 -21.36 -2.61 -2.23
C SER A 52 -21.73 -1.62 -3.34
N ALA A 53 -20.90 -1.53 -4.39
CA ALA A 53 -21.17 -0.64 -5.52
C ALA A 53 -22.47 -1.01 -6.25
N ASN A 54 -22.72 -2.30 -6.46
CA ASN A 54 -23.96 -2.80 -7.04
C ASN A 54 -25.16 -2.48 -6.17
N TYR A 55 -25.05 -2.66 -4.84
CA TYR A 55 -26.12 -2.33 -3.91
C TYR A 55 -26.43 -0.83 -3.93
N PHE A 56 -25.41 0.03 -3.88
CA PHE A 56 -25.62 1.48 -3.90
C PHE A 56 -26.27 1.96 -5.20
N LEU A 57 -25.95 1.33 -6.34
CA LEU A 57 -26.58 1.65 -7.62
C LEU A 57 -28.07 1.27 -7.63
N ASP A 58 -28.44 0.12 -7.05
CA ASP A 58 -29.82 -0.38 -7.07
C ASP A 58 -30.71 0.24 -5.98
N SER A 59 -30.12 0.46 -4.80
CA SER A 59 -30.85 0.78 -3.58
C SER A 59 -30.56 2.17 -3.03
N GLY A 60 -29.52 2.84 -3.53
CA GLY A 60 -29.05 4.12 -3.01
C GLY A 60 -28.21 3.99 -1.74
N PHE A 61 -27.42 5.02 -1.45
CA PHE A 61 -26.49 5.05 -0.31
C PHE A 61 -27.19 5.16 1.06
N SER A 62 -28.32 5.87 1.11
CA SER A 62 -28.97 6.22 2.38
C SER A 62 -29.57 5.00 3.10
N LYS A 63 -29.94 3.94 2.38
CA LYS A 63 -30.54 2.73 2.98
C LYS A 63 -29.62 2.01 3.96
N THR A 64 -28.31 2.16 3.81
CA THR A 64 -27.31 1.58 4.73
C THR A 64 -26.48 2.65 5.41
N SER A 65 -26.94 3.91 5.38
CA SER A 65 -26.17 5.05 5.90
C SER A 65 -24.75 5.08 5.32
N TYR A 66 -24.60 4.82 4.01
CA TYR A 66 -23.32 4.75 3.29
C TYR A 66 -22.40 3.58 3.72
N LEU A 67 -22.87 2.64 4.54
CA LEU A 67 -22.08 1.47 4.95
C LEU A 67 -22.00 0.43 3.83
N PRO A 68 -20.87 -0.31 3.73
CA PRO A 68 -20.69 -1.38 2.76
C PRO A 68 -21.73 -2.48 2.90
N VAL A 69 -22.05 -3.13 1.79
CA VAL A 69 -22.94 -4.30 1.74
C VAL A 69 -22.18 -5.46 1.08
N HIS A 70 -22.01 -6.53 1.84
CA HIS A 70 -21.33 -7.75 1.39
C HIS A 70 -22.34 -8.76 0.84
N ASP A 71 -21.85 -9.61 -0.06
CA ASP A 71 -22.60 -10.71 -0.71
C ASP A 71 -23.93 -10.30 -1.37
N TYR A 72 -23.99 -9.07 -1.91
CA TYR A 72 -25.10 -8.60 -2.72
C TYR A 72 -24.93 -9.02 -4.19
N PHE A 73 -25.83 -9.90 -4.65
CA PHE A 73 -25.90 -10.38 -6.02
C PHE A 73 -27.28 -10.04 -6.61
N PRO A 74 -27.40 -9.06 -7.53
CA PRO A 74 -28.69 -8.56 -8.01
C PRO A 74 -29.63 -9.64 -8.58
N ALA A 75 -29.08 -10.74 -9.10
CA ALA A 75 -29.83 -11.82 -9.73
C ALA A 75 -30.11 -13.02 -8.81
N ASP A 76 -29.66 -12.98 -7.55
CA ASP A 76 -29.70 -14.12 -6.64
C ASP A 76 -30.23 -13.69 -5.26
N THR A 77 -31.52 -13.94 -5.04
CA THR A 77 -32.21 -13.62 -3.78
C THR A 77 -31.94 -14.64 -2.67
N SER A 78 -31.21 -15.72 -2.96
CA SER A 78 -30.88 -16.73 -1.96
C SER A 78 -29.77 -16.31 -1.00
N TYR A 79 -29.00 -15.26 -1.35
CA TYR A 79 -27.94 -14.73 -0.50
C TYR A 79 -28.49 -13.73 0.52
N HIS A 80 -28.12 -13.93 1.79
CA HIS A 80 -28.35 -12.95 2.83
C HIS A 80 -27.32 -11.83 2.70
N GLN A 81 -27.74 -10.69 2.16
CA GLN A 81 -26.92 -9.47 2.17
C GLN A 81 -26.59 -9.05 3.61
N VAL A 82 -25.34 -8.66 3.85
CA VAL A 82 -24.88 -8.24 5.18
C VAL A 82 -24.34 -6.82 5.09
N VAL A 83 -24.88 -5.91 5.90
CA VAL A 83 -24.29 -4.58 6.06
C VAL A 83 -23.07 -4.73 6.96
N TYR A 84 -21.91 -4.31 6.45
CA TYR A 84 -20.65 -4.49 7.14
C TYR A 84 -20.26 -3.22 7.91
N THR A 85 -20.31 -3.30 9.23
CA THR A 85 -20.19 -2.15 10.15
C THR A 85 -18.78 -2.00 10.74
N HIS A 86 -17.92 -3.01 10.60
CA HIS A 86 -16.66 -3.10 11.35
C HIS A 86 -15.42 -2.61 10.59
N TYR A 87 -15.57 -2.17 9.35
CA TYR A 87 -14.46 -1.64 8.56
C TYR A 87 -14.86 -0.34 7.86
N PRO A 88 -13.90 0.56 7.61
CA PRO A 88 -14.20 1.84 7.00
C PRO A 88 -14.86 1.75 5.63
N ALA A 89 -15.80 2.66 5.38
CA ALA A 89 -16.68 2.60 4.22
C ALA A 89 -16.13 3.29 2.96
N LEU A 90 -15.10 4.16 3.05
CA LEU A 90 -14.77 5.09 1.96
C LEU A 90 -14.48 4.41 0.62
N PRO A 91 -13.70 3.31 0.52
CA PRO A 91 -13.44 2.66 -0.77
C PRO A 91 -14.74 2.15 -1.42
N ASN A 92 -15.66 1.63 -0.61
CA ASN A 92 -16.97 1.13 -1.05
C ASN A 92 -17.88 2.27 -1.51
N ILE A 93 -17.88 3.39 -0.78
CA ILE A 93 -18.61 4.61 -1.16
C ILE A 93 -18.09 5.16 -2.50
N LEU A 94 -16.77 5.23 -2.68
CA LEU A 94 -16.15 5.70 -3.92
C LEU A 94 -16.53 4.82 -5.10
N ALA A 95 -16.41 3.50 -4.97
CA ALA A 95 -16.80 2.56 -6.01
C ALA A 95 -18.29 2.68 -6.37
N GLY A 96 -19.18 2.79 -5.37
CA GLY A 96 -20.60 3.06 -5.59
C GLY A 96 -20.85 4.38 -6.30
N PHE A 97 -20.12 5.44 -5.93
CA PHE A 97 -20.28 6.75 -6.53
C PHE A 97 -19.92 6.73 -8.02
N TYR A 98 -18.83 6.05 -8.39
CA TYR A 98 -18.46 5.86 -9.78
C TYR A 98 -19.45 4.96 -10.52
N GLY A 99 -19.99 3.92 -9.86
CA GLY A 99 -21.05 3.08 -10.41
C GLY A 99 -22.32 3.87 -10.75
N VAL A 100 -22.70 4.83 -9.90
CA VAL A 100 -23.81 5.76 -10.17
C VAL A 100 -23.49 6.71 -11.32
N ILE A 101 -22.30 7.31 -11.35
CA ILE A 101 -21.88 8.21 -12.43
C ILE A 101 -21.89 7.50 -13.78
N PHE A 102 -21.32 6.29 -13.86
CA PHE A 102 -21.24 5.52 -15.09
C PHE A 102 -22.50 4.70 -15.39
N GLN A 103 -23.47 4.68 -14.47
CA GLN A 103 -24.67 3.83 -14.53
C GLN A 103 -24.34 2.38 -14.87
N SER A 104 -23.31 1.83 -14.20
CA SER A 104 -22.76 0.53 -14.57
C SER A 104 -22.39 -0.32 -13.37
N LYS A 105 -22.71 -1.61 -13.47
CA LYS A 105 -22.29 -2.70 -12.57
C LYS A 105 -21.07 -3.46 -13.10
N SER A 106 -20.56 -3.08 -14.27
CA SER A 106 -19.42 -3.75 -14.88
C SER A 106 -18.16 -3.52 -14.04
N GLU A 107 -17.53 -4.61 -13.60
CA GLU A 107 -16.26 -4.59 -12.90
C GLU A 107 -15.20 -3.79 -13.70
N GLN A 108 -15.13 -4.01 -15.01
CA GLN A 108 -14.18 -3.34 -15.91
C GLN A 108 -14.39 -1.82 -15.93
N VAL A 109 -15.65 -1.36 -15.96
CA VAL A 109 -15.98 0.08 -15.93
C VAL A 109 -15.61 0.70 -14.59
N LEU A 110 -15.92 0.02 -13.48
CA LEU A 110 -15.61 0.51 -12.13
C LEU A 110 -14.10 0.63 -11.89
N ARG A 111 -13.28 -0.23 -12.53
CA ARG A 111 -11.81 -0.18 -12.44
C ARG A 111 -11.17 1.00 -13.19
N ILE A 112 -11.90 1.71 -14.05
CA ILE A 112 -11.35 2.86 -14.80
C ILE A 112 -10.79 3.93 -13.85
N ILE A 113 -11.52 4.28 -12.79
CA ILE A 113 -11.08 5.32 -11.85
C ILE A 113 -9.83 4.91 -11.07
N PRO A 114 -9.76 3.72 -10.44
CA PRO A 114 -8.51 3.21 -9.88
C PRO A 114 -7.35 3.23 -10.88
N ILE A 115 -7.53 2.76 -12.12
CA ILE A 115 -6.44 2.73 -13.11
C ILE A 115 -5.96 4.16 -13.44
N LEU A 116 -6.87 5.13 -13.60
CA LEU A 116 -6.51 6.53 -13.81
C LEU A 116 -5.75 7.12 -12.61
N LEU A 117 -6.17 6.77 -11.38
CA LEU A 117 -5.46 7.15 -10.18
C LEU A 117 -4.06 6.52 -10.14
N ALA A 118 -3.92 5.25 -10.53
CA ALA A 118 -2.65 4.57 -10.66
C ALA A 118 -1.76 5.24 -11.72
N CYS A 119 -2.31 5.67 -12.87
CA CYS A 119 -1.57 6.44 -13.87
C CYS A 119 -0.97 7.71 -13.26
N PHE A 120 -1.77 8.46 -12.50
CA PHE A 120 -1.27 9.64 -11.80
C PHE A 120 -0.23 9.27 -10.74
N PHE A 121 -0.50 8.23 -9.95
CA PHE A 121 0.38 7.78 -8.88
C PHE A 121 1.74 7.30 -9.41
N PHE A 122 1.77 6.64 -10.57
CA PHE A 122 3.00 6.27 -11.28
C PHE A 122 3.92 7.47 -11.40
N PHE A 123 3.44 8.56 -12.01
CA PHE A 123 4.24 9.77 -12.19
C PHE A 123 4.55 10.47 -10.85
N PHE A 124 3.61 10.43 -9.91
CA PHE A 124 3.77 11.03 -8.59
C PHE A 124 4.91 10.39 -7.78
N ILE A 125 5.08 9.05 -7.84
CA ILE A 125 6.20 8.34 -7.19
C ILE A 125 7.55 8.95 -7.62
N TYR A 126 7.78 9.08 -8.93
CA TYR A 126 9.02 9.68 -9.44
C TYR A 126 9.15 11.14 -9.03
N TYR A 127 8.06 11.91 -9.08
CA TYR A 127 8.09 13.30 -8.66
C TYR A 127 8.54 13.46 -7.20
N VAL A 128 7.99 12.66 -6.28
CA VAL A 128 8.39 12.66 -4.86
C VAL A 128 9.87 12.31 -4.71
N LEU A 129 10.31 11.20 -5.34
CA LEU A 129 11.71 10.77 -5.27
C LEU A 129 12.66 11.80 -5.88
N LEU A 130 12.28 12.46 -6.98
CA LEU A 130 13.06 13.53 -7.59
C LEU A 130 13.19 14.73 -6.65
N LYS A 131 12.13 15.09 -5.93
CA LYS A 131 12.16 16.20 -4.97
C LYS A 131 12.98 15.90 -3.72
N TRP A 132 12.98 14.65 -3.28
CA TRP A 132 13.82 14.22 -2.15
C TRP A 132 15.28 14.10 -2.55
N VAL A 133 15.59 13.33 -3.58
CA VAL A 133 16.96 12.95 -3.94
C VAL A 133 17.67 14.04 -4.76
N LYS A 134 16.90 14.89 -5.47
CA LYS A 134 17.41 16.00 -6.31
C LYS A 134 18.37 15.54 -7.42
N ASP A 135 18.29 14.27 -7.82
CA ASP A 135 19.05 13.68 -8.92
C ASP A 135 18.08 12.84 -9.77
N PRO A 136 17.82 13.22 -11.03
CA PRO A 136 16.87 12.51 -11.90
C PRO A 136 17.23 11.05 -12.12
N LYS A 137 18.52 10.71 -12.24
CA LYS A 137 18.95 9.32 -12.49
C LYS A 137 18.66 8.45 -11.28
N LYS A 138 18.99 8.95 -10.08
CA LYS A 138 18.73 8.25 -8.81
C LYS A 138 17.24 8.08 -8.54
N ALA A 139 16.46 9.14 -8.75
CA ALA A 139 15.01 9.08 -8.63
C ALA A 139 14.38 8.10 -9.61
N THR A 140 14.87 8.05 -10.86
CA THR A 140 14.44 7.06 -11.86
C THR A 140 14.70 5.64 -11.37
N ILE A 141 15.89 5.37 -10.80
CA ILE A 141 16.23 4.04 -10.27
C ILE A 141 15.24 3.63 -9.18
N GLY A 142 14.97 4.48 -8.19
CA GLY A 142 14.00 4.15 -7.14
C GLY A 142 12.59 3.95 -7.67
N ALA A 143 12.14 4.80 -8.60
CA ALA A 143 10.81 4.67 -9.19
C ALA A 143 10.66 3.36 -9.98
N LEU A 144 11.67 2.98 -10.78
CA LEU A 144 11.69 1.71 -11.50
C LEU A 144 11.55 0.51 -10.55
N THR A 145 12.16 0.54 -9.37
CA THR A 145 12.05 -0.57 -8.42
C THR A 145 10.65 -0.81 -7.87
N LEU A 146 9.75 0.19 -7.98
CA LEU A 146 8.35 0.06 -7.59
C LEU A 146 7.43 -0.15 -8.78
N TRP A 147 7.57 0.63 -9.85
CA TRP A 147 6.68 0.57 -11.02
C TRP A 147 6.66 -0.81 -11.69
N LEU A 148 7.81 -1.46 -11.72
CA LEU A 148 8.01 -2.77 -12.32
C LEU A 148 7.72 -3.91 -11.33
N ALA A 149 7.39 -3.60 -10.09
CA ALA A 149 7.18 -4.58 -9.04
C ALA A 149 5.72 -4.98 -8.89
N ASN A 150 5.50 -6.16 -8.32
CA ASN A 150 4.18 -6.61 -7.88
C ASN A 150 3.49 -5.61 -6.94
N TYR A 151 4.25 -4.90 -6.09
CA TYR A 151 3.73 -3.81 -5.27
C TYR A 151 2.86 -2.82 -6.04
N PHE A 152 3.30 -2.39 -7.22
CA PHE A 152 2.55 -1.42 -8.01
C PHE A 152 1.54 -2.13 -8.92
N ILE A 153 2.00 -3.10 -9.71
CA ILE A 153 1.16 -3.76 -10.73
C ILE A 153 -0.01 -4.52 -10.09
N GLY A 154 0.21 -5.20 -8.97
CA GLY A 154 -0.80 -6.03 -8.32
C GLY A 154 -1.95 -5.27 -7.67
N TYR A 155 -1.80 -3.95 -7.46
CA TYR A 155 -2.83 -3.08 -6.87
C TYR A 155 -3.24 -1.91 -7.76
N ALA A 156 -2.65 -1.73 -8.93
CA ALA A 156 -2.93 -0.59 -9.80
C ALA A 156 -4.38 -0.54 -10.31
N ASP A 157 -5.03 -1.69 -10.38
CA ASP A 157 -6.43 -1.85 -10.76
C ASP A 157 -7.37 -2.17 -9.58
N ASN A 158 -6.87 -2.16 -8.34
CA ASN A 158 -7.62 -2.55 -7.14
C ASN A 158 -8.81 -1.60 -6.88
N LEU A 159 -9.99 -2.18 -6.63
CA LEU A 159 -11.21 -1.41 -6.33
C LEU A 159 -11.29 -0.98 -4.87
N HIS A 160 -10.71 -1.77 -3.96
CA HIS A 160 -10.75 -1.49 -2.54
C HIS A 160 -9.59 -0.56 -2.10
N GLN A 161 -9.02 -0.79 -0.92
CA GLN A 161 -8.32 0.23 -0.14
C GLN A 161 -6.87 0.47 -0.56
N HIS A 162 -6.23 -0.48 -1.25
CA HIS A 162 -4.77 -0.51 -1.34
C HIS A 162 -4.24 0.67 -2.15
N LEU A 163 -4.80 0.94 -3.32
CA LEU A 163 -4.34 2.03 -4.17
C LEU A 163 -4.57 3.40 -3.53
N TYR A 164 -5.77 3.62 -2.96
CA TYR A 164 -6.12 4.89 -2.32
C TYR A 164 -5.22 5.19 -1.12
N GLY A 165 -5.05 4.19 -0.22
CA GLY A 165 -4.21 4.34 0.96
C GLY A 165 -2.74 4.50 0.61
N GLU A 166 -2.22 3.78 -0.38
CA GLU A 166 -0.83 4.00 -0.82
C GLU A 166 -0.64 5.39 -1.42
N PHE A 167 -1.54 5.84 -2.29
CA PHE A 167 -1.45 7.15 -2.91
C PHE A 167 -1.48 8.29 -1.87
N LEU A 168 -2.43 8.25 -0.94
CA LEU A 168 -2.54 9.24 0.13
C LEU A 168 -1.37 9.19 1.11
N LYS A 169 -0.86 8.01 1.45
CA LYS A 169 0.38 7.86 2.23
C LYS A 169 1.59 8.51 1.57
N TRP A 170 1.74 8.38 0.25
CA TRP A 170 2.81 9.08 -0.49
C TRP A 170 2.63 10.60 -0.49
N ILE A 171 1.39 11.09 -0.67
CA ILE A 171 1.09 12.53 -0.54
C ILE A 171 1.43 12.99 0.87
N TYR A 172 1.06 12.23 1.89
CA TYR A 172 1.28 12.56 3.28
C TYR A 172 2.77 12.68 3.61
N ALA A 173 3.55 11.68 3.23
CA ALA A 173 5.01 11.68 3.43
C ALA A 173 5.69 12.84 2.70
N TYR A 174 5.29 13.12 1.46
CA TYR A 174 5.82 14.24 0.70
C TYR A 174 5.40 15.59 1.29
N GLY A 175 4.14 15.72 1.71
CA GLY A 175 3.60 16.93 2.35
C GLY A 175 4.30 17.23 3.67
N LEU A 176 4.56 16.21 4.50
CA LEU A 176 5.38 16.36 5.71
C LEU A 176 6.77 16.92 5.37
N TYR A 177 7.43 16.34 4.38
CA TYR A 177 8.73 16.83 3.92
C TYR A 177 8.68 18.29 3.49
N VAL A 178 7.74 18.69 2.63
CA VAL A 178 7.62 20.08 2.18
C VAL A 178 7.27 21.03 3.33
N TYR A 179 6.35 20.63 4.20
CA TYR A 179 5.94 21.42 5.36
C TYR A 179 7.13 21.72 6.28
N TYR A 180 7.94 20.71 6.61
CA TYR A 180 9.10 20.87 7.47
C TYR A 180 10.27 21.58 6.79
N GLU A 181 10.58 21.27 5.53
CA GLU A 181 11.65 21.94 4.78
C GLU A 181 11.35 23.42 4.52
N SER A 182 10.08 23.80 4.44
CA SER A 182 9.65 25.21 4.35
C SER A 182 9.57 25.92 5.70
N ASN A 183 10.16 25.34 6.76
CA ASN A 183 10.08 25.87 8.12
C ASN A 183 8.63 26.18 8.57
N ARG A 184 7.66 25.36 8.12
CA ARG A 184 6.23 25.48 8.44
C ARG A 184 5.54 26.75 7.93
N GLN A 185 6.15 27.47 6.98
CA GLN A 185 5.54 28.67 6.40
C GLN A 185 4.25 28.33 5.62
N GLN A 186 4.17 27.13 5.05
CA GLN A 186 3.02 26.69 4.25
C GLN A 186 1.96 25.99 5.11
N LYS A 187 1.27 26.74 5.96
CA LYS A 187 0.23 26.21 6.88
C LYS A 187 -0.88 25.41 6.18
N GLY A 188 -1.21 25.76 4.94
CA GLY A 188 -2.20 25.03 4.13
C GLY A 188 -1.83 23.56 3.90
N ILE A 189 -0.54 23.24 3.81
CA ILE A 189 -0.09 21.84 3.70
C ILE A 189 -0.47 21.05 4.95
N TRP A 190 -0.27 21.62 6.15
CA TRP A 190 -0.63 20.94 7.39
C TRP A 190 -2.12 20.63 7.47
N ILE A 191 -2.97 21.58 7.08
CA ILE A 191 -4.43 21.36 7.01
C ILE A 191 -4.73 20.20 6.04
N GLY A 192 -4.12 20.19 4.86
CA GLY A 192 -4.26 19.09 3.91
C GLY A 192 -3.82 17.73 4.50
N LEU A 193 -2.72 17.69 5.25
CA LEU A 193 -2.27 16.48 5.94
C LEU A 193 -3.27 16.00 7.00
N LEU A 194 -3.85 16.92 7.78
CA LEU A 194 -4.88 16.58 8.76
C LEU A 194 -6.12 15.97 8.09
N LEU A 195 -6.55 16.51 6.95
CA LEU A 195 -7.66 15.95 6.16
C LEU A 195 -7.32 14.57 5.60
N ILE A 196 -6.09 14.36 5.12
CA ILE A 196 -5.62 13.04 4.69
C ILE A 196 -5.65 12.05 5.84
N MET A 197 -5.27 12.44 7.06
CA MET A 197 -5.34 11.55 8.22
C MET A 197 -6.77 11.07 8.48
N VAL A 198 -7.76 11.97 8.44
CA VAL A 198 -9.18 11.61 8.59
C VAL A 198 -9.63 10.68 7.45
N ALA A 199 -9.25 10.99 6.21
CA ALA A 199 -9.58 10.17 5.05
C ALA A 199 -8.96 8.77 5.15
N GLU A 200 -7.73 8.65 5.59
CA GLU A 200 -7.00 7.39 5.73
C GLU A 200 -7.62 6.48 6.79
N VAL A 201 -8.06 7.03 7.93
CA VAL A 201 -8.88 6.28 8.91
C VAL A 201 -10.15 5.71 8.25
N ASN A 202 -10.74 6.48 7.33
CA ASN A 202 -11.96 6.11 6.62
C ASN A 202 -11.72 5.22 5.37
N ILE A 203 -10.46 5.05 4.95
CA ILE A 203 -10.03 4.05 3.96
C ILE A 203 -9.72 2.73 4.65
N SER A 204 -9.01 2.81 5.78
CA SER A 204 -8.48 1.66 6.50
C SER A 204 -8.08 2.04 7.92
N PHE A 205 -8.40 1.20 8.91
CA PHE A 205 -7.89 1.37 10.28
C PHE A 205 -6.39 1.07 10.41
N GLU A 206 -5.75 0.54 9.36
CA GLU A 206 -4.34 0.19 9.36
C GLU A 206 -3.42 1.40 9.12
N GLN A 207 -3.80 2.29 8.21
CA GLN A 207 -2.95 3.40 7.74
C GLN A 207 -2.63 4.46 8.81
N PRO A 208 -3.55 4.82 9.73
CA PRO A 208 -3.29 5.81 10.78
C PRO A 208 -2.06 5.50 11.64
N VAL A 209 -1.77 4.22 11.89
CA VAL A 209 -0.59 3.80 12.64
C VAL A 209 0.69 4.21 11.91
N TYR A 210 0.79 3.91 10.62
CA TYR A 210 1.96 4.28 9.81
C TYR A 210 2.14 5.80 9.75
N LEU A 211 1.06 6.54 9.47
CA LEU A 211 1.11 8.00 9.34
C LEU A 211 1.43 8.69 10.68
N GLY A 212 0.89 8.19 11.80
CA GLY A 212 1.18 8.71 13.14
C GLY A 212 2.65 8.57 13.51
N ILE A 213 3.25 7.38 13.29
CA ILE A 213 4.68 7.15 13.53
C ILE A 213 5.54 7.99 12.58
N LEU A 214 5.11 8.17 11.33
CA LEU A 214 5.82 9.03 10.40
C LEU A 214 5.81 10.49 10.85
N THR A 215 4.67 11.01 11.32
CA THR A 215 4.55 12.37 11.87
C THR A 215 5.43 12.56 13.11
N LEU A 216 5.47 11.58 14.01
CA LEU A 216 6.40 11.57 15.14
C LEU A 216 7.85 11.57 14.67
N GLY A 217 8.21 10.73 13.71
CA GLY A 217 9.55 10.66 13.13
C GLY A 217 10.00 12.01 12.56
N PHE A 218 9.16 12.67 11.76
CA PHE A 218 9.45 14.02 11.26
C PHE A 218 9.54 15.05 12.40
N SER A 219 8.67 14.98 13.41
CA SER A 219 8.76 15.88 14.56
C SER A 219 10.07 15.71 15.34
N LEU A 220 10.55 14.47 15.53
CA LEU A 220 11.85 14.20 16.16
C LEU A 220 13.02 14.69 15.31
N ILE A 221 12.96 14.50 13.99
CA ILE A 221 14.00 14.91 13.04
C ILE A 221 14.14 16.44 12.97
N TYR A 222 13.03 17.18 12.96
CA TYR A 222 13.04 18.63 12.75
C TYR A 222 12.86 19.46 14.01
N GLN A 223 12.14 18.96 15.02
CA GLN A 223 11.83 19.68 16.26
C GLN A 223 12.46 19.07 17.51
N LYS A 224 12.85 17.79 17.44
CA LYS A 224 13.36 17.00 18.57
C LYS A 224 12.37 16.88 19.75
N LYS A 225 11.06 16.90 19.47
CA LYS A 225 10.00 16.73 20.47
C LYS A 225 9.05 15.60 20.10
N VAL A 226 8.62 14.82 21.08
CA VAL A 226 7.61 13.76 20.92
C VAL A 226 6.20 14.37 20.87
N PHE A 227 5.89 15.21 21.85
CA PHE A 227 4.63 15.95 21.93
C PHE A 227 4.82 17.32 21.30
N SER A 228 4.46 17.43 20.02
CA SER A 228 4.39 18.68 19.28
C SER A 228 2.96 18.94 18.83
N PHE A 229 2.69 20.16 18.38
CA PHE A 229 1.39 20.50 17.80
C PHE A 229 0.99 19.52 16.68
N GLU A 230 1.95 19.14 15.85
CA GLU A 230 1.75 18.23 14.72
C GLU A 230 1.39 16.81 15.18
N THR A 231 2.09 16.26 16.18
CA THR A 231 1.78 14.90 16.66
C THR A 231 0.44 14.87 17.40
N ILE A 232 0.14 15.89 18.20
CA ILE A 232 -1.14 15.98 18.92
C ILE A 232 -2.32 16.18 17.95
N SER A 233 -2.21 17.11 17.01
CA SER A 233 -3.30 17.37 16.05
C SER A 233 -3.50 16.21 15.07
N ALA A 234 -2.44 15.52 14.65
CA ALA A 234 -2.56 14.28 13.88
C ALA A 234 -3.31 13.19 14.67
N ALA A 235 -2.97 12.98 15.95
CA ALA A 235 -3.67 12.03 16.81
C ALA A 235 -5.16 12.40 17.00
N ALA A 236 -5.46 13.69 17.18
CA ALA A 236 -6.85 14.17 17.26
C ALA A 236 -7.64 13.87 15.98
N MET A 237 -7.02 13.99 14.79
CA MET A 237 -7.67 13.64 13.53
C MET A 237 -7.90 12.14 13.37
N VAL A 238 -7.05 11.28 13.95
CA VAL A 238 -7.31 9.84 14.00
C VAL A 238 -8.58 9.57 14.81
N VAL A 239 -8.69 10.16 16.02
CA VAL A 239 -9.88 10.04 16.87
C VAL A 239 -11.12 10.56 16.16
N LEU A 240 -11.02 11.70 15.47
CA LEU A 240 -12.13 12.24 14.67
C LEU A 240 -12.56 11.28 13.56
N GLY A 241 -11.61 10.69 12.82
CA GLY A 241 -11.91 9.72 11.77
C GLY A 241 -12.67 8.50 12.30
N PHE A 242 -12.27 7.96 13.45
CA PHE A 242 -12.98 6.85 14.11
C PHE A 242 -14.36 7.27 14.60
N ALA A 243 -14.47 8.48 15.18
CA ALA A 243 -15.76 9.01 15.64
C ALA A 243 -16.75 9.18 14.48
N LEU A 244 -16.29 9.60 13.30
CA LEU A 244 -17.14 9.68 12.10
C LEU A 244 -17.67 8.31 11.67
N HIS A 245 -16.83 7.28 11.66
CA HIS A 245 -17.26 5.91 11.38
C HIS A 245 -18.26 5.39 12.42
N LEU A 246 -18.03 5.67 13.71
CA LEU A 246 -18.95 5.27 14.76
C LEU A 246 -20.30 6.01 14.68
N LEU A 247 -20.30 7.29 14.31
CA LEU A 247 -21.51 8.06 14.02
C LEU A 247 -22.28 7.48 12.83
N GLN A 248 -21.56 7.02 11.80
CA GLN A 248 -22.15 6.34 10.64
C GLN A 248 -22.88 5.05 11.07
N ASN A 249 -22.23 4.23 11.91
CA ASN A 249 -22.85 3.03 12.48
C ASN A 249 -24.06 3.37 13.35
N ALA A 250 -23.96 4.40 14.21
CA ALA A 250 -25.05 4.82 15.08
C ALA A 250 -26.27 5.29 14.28
N HIS A 251 -26.04 5.97 13.16
CA HIS A 251 -27.11 6.36 12.25
C HIS A 251 -27.79 5.14 11.61
N TYR A 252 -27.01 4.15 11.17
CA TYR A 252 -27.55 2.92 10.59
C TYR A 252 -28.39 2.10 11.59
N PHE A 253 -27.89 1.92 12.81
CA PHE A 253 -28.60 1.17 13.85
C PHE A 253 -29.74 1.97 14.50
N GLY A 254 -29.81 3.29 14.27
CA GLY A 254 -30.71 4.18 14.99
C GLY A 254 -30.39 4.31 16.49
N SER A 255 -29.21 3.85 16.93
CA SER A 255 -28.79 3.83 18.33
C SER A 255 -27.28 3.84 18.49
N TRP A 256 -26.78 4.79 19.31
CA TRP A 256 -25.37 4.86 19.68
C TRP A 256 -24.92 3.63 20.47
N GLN A 257 -25.76 3.13 21.38
CA GLN A 257 -25.44 1.97 22.21
C GLN A 257 -25.25 0.72 21.34
N LEU A 258 -26.14 0.50 20.37
CA LEU A 258 -26.03 -0.65 19.45
C LEU A 258 -24.76 -0.57 18.59
N ALA A 259 -24.40 0.63 18.12
CA ALA A 259 -23.18 0.82 17.35
C ALA A 259 -21.91 0.54 18.17
N VAL A 260 -21.87 0.99 19.42
CA VAL A 260 -20.76 0.71 20.34
C VAL A 260 -20.70 -0.79 20.65
N ASP A 261 -21.83 -1.41 21.01
CA ASP A 261 -21.89 -2.83 21.34
C ASP A 261 -21.45 -3.72 20.17
N ASP A 262 -21.85 -3.38 18.95
CA ASP A 262 -21.44 -4.07 17.72
C ASP A 262 -19.92 -3.96 17.48
N MET A 263 -19.36 -2.75 17.56
CA MET A 263 -17.92 -2.53 17.43
C MET A 263 -17.11 -3.22 18.54
N THR A 264 -17.60 -3.20 19.78
CA THR A 264 -16.96 -3.88 20.92
C THR A 264 -16.99 -5.40 20.74
N LYS A 265 -18.10 -5.98 20.27
CA LYS A 265 -18.18 -7.42 19.97
C LYS A 265 -17.22 -7.81 18.86
N ALA A 266 -17.15 -7.03 17.78
CA ALA A 266 -16.22 -7.29 16.69
C ALA A 266 -14.75 -7.15 17.11
N TYR A 267 -14.43 -6.12 17.91
CA TYR A 267 -13.09 -5.96 18.48
C TYR A 267 -12.72 -7.14 19.39
N THR A 268 -13.62 -7.52 20.29
CA THR A 268 -13.41 -8.66 21.21
C THR A 268 -13.18 -9.94 20.41
N PHE A 269 -14.03 -10.22 19.43
CA PHE A 269 -13.87 -11.38 18.55
C PHE A 269 -12.50 -11.41 17.86
N ARG A 270 -12.06 -10.27 17.30
CA ARG A 270 -10.74 -10.17 16.65
C ARG A 270 -9.58 -10.28 17.63
N ALA A 271 -9.74 -9.81 18.87
CA ALA A 271 -8.69 -9.83 19.89
C ALA A 271 -8.56 -11.20 20.58
N THR A 272 -9.66 -11.91 20.79
CA THR A 272 -9.67 -13.16 21.57
C THR A 272 -9.78 -14.41 20.70
N GLY A 273 -10.26 -14.29 19.46
CA GLY A 273 -10.53 -15.43 18.58
C GLY A 273 -11.63 -16.37 19.10
N THR A 274 -12.32 -16.03 20.20
CA THR A 274 -13.47 -16.78 20.70
C THR A 274 -14.68 -16.46 19.84
N GLU A 275 -14.98 -17.37 18.92
CA GLU A 275 -16.24 -17.33 18.16
C GLU A 275 -17.43 -17.33 19.10
N THR A 276 -18.38 -16.43 18.82
CA THR A 276 -19.76 -16.68 19.22
C THR A 276 -20.57 -17.32 18.09
N ILE A 277 -20.29 -17.06 16.80
CA ILE A 277 -20.97 -17.73 15.64
C ILE A 277 -20.13 -17.64 14.34
N GLY A 278 -19.77 -18.78 13.71
CA GLY A 278 -19.70 -18.95 12.24
C GLY A 278 -18.48 -18.47 11.44
N TYR A 279 -17.35 -18.15 12.06
CA TYR A 279 -16.12 -17.72 11.40
C TYR A 279 -15.00 -18.77 11.48
N ILE A 280 -14.40 -19.12 10.33
CA ILE A 280 -13.22 -19.99 10.30
C ILE A 280 -12.08 -19.34 11.09
N LYS A 281 -11.60 -20.01 12.14
CA LYS A 281 -10.47 -19.56 12.98
C LYS A 281 -9.26 -19.24 12.08
N GLU A 282 -8.80 -17.98 12.08
CA GLU A 282 -7.54 -17.62 11.45
C GLU A 282 -6.37 -18.38 12.12
N LYS A 283 -5.23 -18.49 11.43
CA LYS A 283 -4.05 -19.17 11.96
C LYS A 283 -3.67 -18.55 13.31
N GLU A 284 -3.59 -19.38 14.34
CA GLU A 284 -3.30 -18.94 15.70
C GLU A 284 -1.95 -18.21 15.74
N PHE A 285 -1.96 -16.98 16.22
CA PHE A 285 -0.77 -16.15 16.37
C PHE A 285 -0.40 -16.07 17.85
N THR A 286 0.80 -16.52 18.20
CA THR A 286 1.30 -16.56 19.58
C THR A 286 2.60 -15.78 19.72
N TRP A 287 3.05 -15.54 20.96
CA TRP A 287 4.37 -14.93 21.24
C TRP A 287 5.54 -15.67 20.58
N LYS A 288 5.40 -16.95 20.24
CA LYS A 288 6.43 -17.72 19.52
C LYS A 288 6.57 -17.31 18.06
N ASN A 289 5.53 -16.73 17.46
CA ASN A 289 5.55 -16.27 16.07
C ASN A 289 6.11 -14.85 15.91
N PHE A 290 6.19 -14.07 16.99
CA PHE A 290 6.71 -12.70 16.97
C PHE A 290 8.13 -12.58 16.38
N PRO A 291 9.09 -13.47 16.70
CA PRO A 291 10.42 -13.45 16.09
C PRO A 291 10.45 -13.81 14.60
N GLU A 292 9.41 -14.48 14.07
CA GLU A 292 9.30 -14.85 12.65
C GLU A 292 8.97 -13.63 11.78
N ILE A 293 8.27 -12.64 12.34
CA ILE A 293 7.75 -11.48 11.63
C ILE A 293 8.82 -10.76 10.77
N PRO A 294 10.02 -10.41 11.29
CA PRO A 294 11.05 -9.77 10.47
C PRO A 294 11.55 -10.64 9.31
N PHE A 295 11.71 -11.95 9.54
CA PHE A 295 12.14 -12.88 8.49
C PHE A 295 11.07 -13.02 7.40
N ASP A 296 9.81 -13.12 7.83
CA ASP A 296 8.65 -13.17 6.95
C ASP A 296 8.54 -11.91 6.07
N TRP A 297 8.83 -10.72 6.61
CA TRP A 297 8.87 -9.50 5.81
C TRP A 297 9.91 -9.60 4.69
N PHE A 298 11.17 -9.90 5.03
CA PHE A 298 12.22 -9.98 4.02
C PHE A 298 11.88 -11.05 2.98
N ASN A 299 11.42 -12.23 3.40
CA ASN A 299 11.00 -13.30 2.50
C ASN A 299 9.82 -12.92 1.58
N ARG A 300 8.91 -12.06 2.04
CA ARG A 300 7.81 -11.56 1.20
C ARG A 300 8.28 -10.45 0.28
N MET A 301 9.19 -9.56 0.73
CA MET A 301 9.81 -8.52 -0.10
C MET A 301 10.49 -9.10 -1.34
N GLU A 302 11.02 -10.32 -1.24
CA GLU A 302 11.57 -11.09 -2.38
C GLU A 302 10.62 -11.16 -3.59
N ARG A 303 9.31 -11.28 -3.34
CA ARG A 303 8.27 -11.40 -4.38
C ARG A 303 7.53 -10.09 -4.63
N PHE A 304 7.70 -9.13 -3.73
CA PHE A 304 6.92 -7.91 -3.73
C PHE A 304 7.61 -6.74 -4.44
N TYR A 305 8.95 -6.74 -4.48
CA TYR A 305 9.78 -5.70 -5.10
C TYR A 305 10.67 -6.25 -6.22
N VAL A 306 11.10 -5.38 -7.14
CA VAL A 306 11.99 -5.75 -8.26
C VAL A 306 13.34 -6.27 -7.78
N PHE A 307 13.91 -5.57 -6.80
CA PHE A 307 15.16 -6.00 -6.20
C PHE A 307 14.79 -6.76 -4.92
N PRO A 308 15.32 -7.97 -4.71
CA PRO A 308 14.87 -8.79 -3.59
C PRO A 308 15.23 -8.18 -2.23
N GLY A 309 14.41 -8.43 -1.20
CA GLY A 309 14.55 -7.84 0.13
C GLY A 309 15.91 -8.10 0.77
N TRP A 310 16.37 -9.35 0.76
CA TRP A 310 17.68 -9.75 1.30
C TRP A 310 18.83 -9.08 0.54
N ALA A 311 18.74 -9.01 -0.79
CA ALA A 311 19.75 -8.32 -1.58
C ALA A 311 19.75 -6.81 -1.27
N MET A 312 18.57 -6.21 -1.12
CA MET A 312 18.44 -4.79 -0.81
C MET A 312 19.03 -4.46 0.57
N LEU A 313 18.88 -5.35 1.55
CA LEU A 313 19.52 -5.24 2.85
C LEU A 313 21.05 -5.24 2.73
N VAL A 314 21.63 -6.16 1.95
CA VAL A 314 23.08 -6.20 1.70
C VAL A 314 23.56 -4.92 1.01
N VAL A 315 22.85 -4.47 -0.03
CA VAL A 315 23.13 -3.20 -0.73
C VAL A 315 23.09 -2.02 0.24
N PHE A 316 22.09 -1.96 1.12
CA PHE A 316 21.99 -0.93 2.15
C PHE A 316 23.17 -0.98 3.11
N MET A 317 23.53 -2.15 3.64
CA MET A 317 24.67 -2.30 4.56
C MET A 317 25.99 -1.84 3.91
N LEU A 318 26.24 -2.20 2.66
CA LEU A 318 27.44 -1.79 1.91
C LEU A 318 27.48 -0.29 1.62
N SER A 319 26.32 0.36 1.57
CA SER A 319 26.15 1.77 1.21
C SER A 319 25.89 2.68 2.41
N TYR A 320 25.62 2.11 3.59
CA TYR A 320 25.12 2.77 4.79
C TYR A 320 25.94 4.00 5.17
N LYS A 321 27.27 3.84 5.24
CA LYS A 321 28.18 4.91 5.66
C LYS A 321 28.10 6.11 4.71
N GLN A 322 28.12 5.85 3.40
CA GLN A 322 28.04 6.90 2.38
C GLN A 322 26.65 7.52 2.29
N PHE A 323 25.58 6.74 2.50
CA PHE A 323 24.22 7.27 2.57
C PHE A 323 24.10 8.24 3.76
N LYS A 324 24.50 7.82 4.96
CA LYS A 324 24.49 8.66 6.16
C LYS A 324 25.33 9.93 6.01
N GLN A 325 26.52 9.83 5.39
CA GLN A 325 27.44 10.96 5.21
C GLN A 325 26.96 11.95 4.14
N ASN A 326 26.54 11.45 2.98
CA ASN A 326 26.23 12.29 1.82
C ASN A 326 24.79 12.82 1.84
N TYR A 327 23.88 12.14 2.55
CA TYR A 327 22.46 12.49 2.62
C TYR A 327 21.90 12.37 4.05
N PRO A 328 22.46 13.08 5.04
CA PRO A 328 22.12 12.88 6.46
C PRO A 328 20.63 13.07 6.75
N ARG A 329 19.97 14.06 6.13
CA ARG A 329 18.54 14.30 6.30
C ARG A 329 17.68 13.18 5.72
N LEU A 330 17.94 12.77 4.48
CA LEU A 330 17.18 11.68 3.85
C LEU A 330 17.43 10.35 4.54
N PHE A 331 18.63 10.13 5.08
CA PHE A 331 18.93 8.96 5.89
C PHE A 331 18.07 8.91 7.15
N GLN A 332 17.89 10.03 7.86
CA GLN A 332 16.97 10.11 9.00
C GLN A 332 15.51 9.87 8.58
N ILE A 333 15.06 10.47 7.46
CA ILE A 333 13.71 10.25 6.91
C ILE A 333 13.52 8.77 6.55
N ASN A 334 14.52 8.13 5.96
CA ASN A 334 14.49 6.71 5.63
C ASN A 334 14.26 5.84 6.88
N TRP A 335 14.91 6.17 7.99
CA TRP A 335 14.65 5.52 9.28
C TRP A 335 13.24 5.78 9.81
N ALA A 336 12.71 7.00 9.69
CA ALA A 336 11.33 7.28 10.08
C ALA A 336 10.33 6.44 9.25
N LEU A 337 10.55 6.31 7.94
CA LEU A 337 9.74 5.45 7.06
C LEU A 337 9.86 3.97 7.45
N PHE A 338 11.08 3.49 7.74
CA PHE A 338 11.33 2.13 8.20
C PHE A 338 10.62 1.83 9.53
N PHE A 339 10.75 2.71 10.53
CA PHE A 339 10.09 2.54 11.82
C PHE A 339 8.56 2.62 11.71
N ALA A 340 8.02 3.44 10.81
CA ALA A 340 6.59 3.47 10.53
C ALA A 340 6.10 2.12 9.98
N ALA A 341 6.83 1.50 9.04
CA ALA A 341 6.49 0.19 8.49
C ALA A 341 6.59 -0.95 9.52
N ILE A 342 7.65 -0.93 10.35
CA ILE A 342 7.87 -1.93 11.39
C ILE A 342 6.86 -1.80 12.53
N THR A 343 6.62 -0.59 13.02
CA THR A 343 5.68 -0.37 14.13
C THR A 343 4.28 -0.80 13.76
N TRP A 344 3.86 -0.50 12.53
CA TRP A 344 2.59 -0.98 12.00
C TRP A 344 2.46 -2.50 12.14
N SER A 345 3.49 -3.22 11.72
CA SER A 345 3.49 -4.67 11.72
C SER A 345 3.54 -5.29 13.12
N PHE A 346 4.06 -4.56 14.12
CA PHE A 346 3.99 -5.00 15.52
C PHE A 346 2.61 -4.75 16.15
N ILE A 347 2.00 -3.60 15.84
CA ILE A 347 0.67 -3.27 16.33
C ILE A 347 -0.38 -4.20 15.70
N MET A 348 -0.21 -4.56 14.43
CA MET A 348 -1.10 -5.45 13.68
C MET A 348 -0.43 -6.81 13.40
N SER A 349 0.21 -7.40 14.41
CA SER A 349 1.08 -8.59 14.27
C SER A 349 0.42 -9.81 13.61
N GLN A 350 -0.79 -10.19 14.02
CA GLN A 350 -1.53 -11.28 13.37
C GLN A 350 -1.82 -10.95 11.89
N HIS A 351 -2.26 -9.72 11.59
CA HIS A 351 -2.54 -9.29 10.22
C HIS A 351 -1.27 -9.28 9.36
N ALA A 352 -0.16 -8.77 9.91
CA ALA A 352 1.16 -8.81 9.30
C ALA A 352 1.63 -10.24 9.06
N TYR A 353 1.30 -11.18 9.95
CA TYR A 353 1.64 -12.60 9.82
C TYR A 353 0.80 -13.33 8.77
N VAL A 354 -0.50 -13.03 8.64
CA VAL A 354 -1.38 -13.76 7.72
C VAL A 354 -1.32 -13.20 6.30
N HIS A 355 -1.13 -11.88 6.14
CA HIS A 355 -1.30 -11.22 4.85
C HIS A 355 0.01 -10.76 4.22
N ALA A 356 0.32 -11.28 3.03
CA ALA A 356 1.53 -10.93 2.30
C ALA A 356 1.56 -9.45 1.83
N PHE A 357 0.39 -8.89 1.52
CA PHE A 357 0.23 -7.53 0.99
C PHE A 357 0.68 -6.43 1.94
N THR A 358 0.84 -6.76 3.23
CA THR A 358 1.23 -5.82 4.29
C THR A 358 2.65 -5.26 4.08
N ASN A 359 3.46 -5.91 3.24
CA ASN A 359 4.76 -5.37 2.82
C ASN A 359 4.66 -4.04 2.06
N LYS A 360 3.47 -3.65 1.57
CA LYS A 360 3.21 -2.32 0.99
C LYS A 360 3.68 -1.17 1.89
N HIS A 361 3.68 -1.37 3.21
CA HIS A 361 4.14 -0.36 4.16
C HIS A 361 5.63 -0.01 3.99
N PHE A 362 6.45 -0.91 3.44
CA PHE A 362 7.87 -0.63 3.20
C PHE A 362 8.16 0.15 1.91
N ALA A 363 7.19 0.36 1.02
CA ALA A 363 7.46 0.83 -0.35
C ALA A 363 8.16 2.19 -0.42
N LEU A 364 7.77 3.14 0.44
CA LEU A 364 8.42 4.46 0.53
C LEU A 364 9.89 4.34 0.98
N CYS A 365 10.14 3.60 2.06
CA CYS A 365 11.49 3.33 2.56
C CYS A 365 12.32 2.59 1.52
N TYR A 366 11.73 1.58 0.89
CA TYR A 366 12.34 0.75 -0.14
C TYR A 366 12.80 1.60 -1.33
N ALA A 367 11.92 2.43 -1.89
CA ALA A 367 12.23 3.27 -3.04
C ALA A 367 13.25 4.36 -2.75
N LEU A 368 13.19 5.00 -1.56
CA LEU A 368 14.20 5.98 -1.15
C LEU A 368 15.56 5.31 -0.96
N THR A 369 15.59 4.14 -0.31
CA THR A 369 16.81 3.35 -0.13
C THR A 369 17.39 2.94 -1.49
N ALA A 370 16.57 2.41 -2.40
CA ALA A 370 16.96 2.01 -3.75
C ALA A 370 17.52 3.19 -4.56
N SER A 371 16.86 4.35 -4.49
CA SER A 371 17.30 5.56 -5.19
C SER A 371 18.73 5.96 -4.85
N ILE A 372 19.16 5.77 -3.59
CA ILE A 372 20.46 6.25 -3.10
C ILE A 372 21.50 5.12 -3.06
N CYS A 373 21.12 3.96 -2.52
CA CYS A 373 22.06 2.87 -2.25
C CYS A 373 22.45 2.09 -3.49
N LEU A 374 21.55 1.86 -4.46
CA LEU A 374 21.92 1.14 -5.69
C LEU A 374 22.98 1.89 -6.52
N PRO A 375 22.90 3.21 -6.75
CA PRO A 375 23.99 3.97 -7.38
C PRO A 375 25.32 3.90 -6.62
N ILE A 376 25.29 3.98 -5.29
CA ILE A 376 26.49 3.87 -4.44
C ILE A 376 27.11 2.48 -4.59
N TYR A 377 26.29 1.44 -4.46
CA TYR A 377 26.69 0.06 -4.62
C TYR A 377 27.29 -0.20 -6.01
N TRP A 378 26.69 0.35 -7.07
CA TRP A 378 27.20 0.22 -8.42
C TRP A 378 28.63 0.77 -8.59
N GLN A 379 28.97 1.88 -7.91
CA GLN A 379 30.35 2.37 -7.92
C GLN A 379 31.31 1.39 -7.24
N LYS A 380 30.89 0.75 -6.15
CA LYS A 380 31.69 -0.29 -5.48
C LYS A 380 31.93 -1.49 -6.37
N VAL A 381 30.91 -1.93 -7.12
CA VAL A 381 31.05 -2.99 -8.13
C VAL A 381 32.10 -2.57 -9.17
N LYS A 382 31.99 -1.37 -9.74
CA LYS A 382 32.98 -0.89 -10.72
C LYS A 382 34.41 -0.89 -10.18
N THR A 383 34.61 -0.36 -8.96
CA THR A 383 35.91 -0.34 -8.30
C THR A 383 36.45 -1.76 -8.09
N ALA A 384 35.62 -2.67 -7.57
CA ALA A 384 36.01 -4.07 -7.39
C ALA A 384 36.47 -4.72 -8.71
N PHE A 385 35.79 -4.44 -9.83
CA PHE A 385 36.15 -4.98 -11.13
C PHE A 385 37.41 -4.37 -11.76
N GLN A 386 37.77 -3.14 -11.38
CA GLN A 386 39.03 -2.48 -11.77
C GLN A 386 40.24 -3.05 -11.02
N HIS A 387 40.06 -3.52 -9.78
CA HIS A 387 41.12 -4.13 -9.00
C HIS A 387 41.32 -5.63 -9.33
N LYS A 388 42.45 -6.20 -8.93
CA LYS A 388 42.80 -7.63 -9.21
C LYS A 388 42.18 -8.61 -8.20
N GLU A 389 41.49 -8.13 -7.16
CA GLU A 389 40.91 -8.99 -6.12
C GLU A 389 39.73 -9.81 -6.66
N ILE A 390 39.82 -11.14 -6.57
CA ILE A 390 38.82 -12.06 -7.12
C ILE A 390 37.59 -12.14 -6.21
N LEU A 391 37.79 -12.22 -4.89
CA LEU A 391 36.70 -12.45 -3.94
C LEU A 391 35.60 -11.37 -4.00
N PRO A 392 35.90 -10.05 -3.98
CA PRO A 392 34.86 -9.03 -4.11
C PRO A 392 34.07 -9.14 -5.42
N LYS A 393 34.73 -9.48 -6.55
CA LYS A 393 34.05 -9.67 -7.84
C LYS A 393 33.06 -10.83 -7.77
N VAL A 394 33.49 -11.97 -7.22
CA VAL A 394 32.63 -13.15 -7.04
C VAL A 394 31.41 -12.82 -6.18
N LEU A 395 31.59 -12.13 -5.04
CA LEU A 395 30.48 -11.73 -4.18
C LEU A 395 29.49 -10.80 -4.89
N HIS A 396 29.98 -9.84 -5.68
CA HIS A 396 29.12 -8.96 -6.47
C HIS A 396 28.37 -9.71 -7.57
N ILE A 397 29.02 -10.66 -8.26
CA ILE A 397 28.39 -11.52 -9.27
C ILE A 397 27.27 -12.35 -8.65
N ILE A 398 27.52 -12.96 -7.49
CA ILE A 398 26.50 -13.75 -6.77
C ILE A 398 25.30 -12.87 -6.42
N LEU A 399 25.53 -11.69 -5.84
CA LEU A 399 24.43 -10.80 -5.43
C LEU A 399 23.60 -10.31 -6.63
N ILE A 400 24.27 -9.93 -7.73
CA ILE A 400 23.60 -9.48 -8.97
C ILE A 400 22.86 -10.65 -9.63
N GLY A 401 23.49 -11.83 -9.69
CA GLY A 401 22.87 -13.04 -10.24
C GLY A 401 21.63 -13.46 -9.46
N TYR A 402 21.69 -13.40 -8.12
CA TYR A 402 20.54 -13.62 -7.25
C TYR A 402 19.41 -12.62 -7.53
N ALA A 403 19.71 -11.32 -7.56
CA ALA A 403 18.72 -10.29 -7.86
C ALA A 403 18.06 -10.48 -9.23
N LEU A 404 18.85 -10.83 -10.24
CA LEU A 404 18.36 -11.11 -11.59
C LEU A 404 17.46 -12.34 -11.63
N ALA A 405 17.87 -13.45 -10.99
CA ALA A 405 17.07 -14.67 -10.93
C ALA A 405 15.72 -14.44 -10.24
N MET A 406 15.71 -13.69 -9.14
CA MET A 406 14.48 -13.33 -8.42
C MET A 406 13.59 -12.40 -9.25
N PHE A 407 14.16 -11.40 -9.92
CA PHE A 407 13.40 -10.52 -10.82
C PHE A 407 12.75 -11.31 -11.97
N LEU A 408 13.50 -12.19 -12.63
CA LEU A 408 12.99 -12.98 -13.75
C LEU A 408 11.92 -13.98 -13.31
N SER A 409 12.12 -14.68 -12.19
CA SER A 409 11.17 -15.68 -11.70
C SER A 409 9.94 -15.08 -11.03
N GLN A 410 10.11 -14.10 -10.15
CA GLN A 410 9.01 -13.59 -9.33
C GLN A 410 8.28 -12.41 -9.97
N GLN A 411 8.96 -11.54 -10.72
CA GLN A 411 8.30 -10.38 -11.34
C GLN A 411 7.92 -10.68 -12.78
N VAL A 412 8.90 -11.04 -13.63
CA VAL A 412 8.63 -11.24 -15.06
C VAL A 412 7.76 -12.46 -15.28
N TRP A 413 8.17 -13.63 -14.78
CA TRP A 413 7.42 -14.86 -15.01
C TRP A 413 6.08 -14.89 -14.28
N GLU A 414 6.05 -14.73 -12.95
CA GLU A 414 4.78 -14.82 -12.20
C GLU A 414 3.86 -13.63 -12.48
N VAL A 415 4.30 -12.38 -12.32
CA VAL A 415 3.41 -11.20 -12.38
C VAL A 415 3.12 -10.75 -13.81
N TRP A 416 4.14 -10.62 -14.67
CA TRP A 416 3.95 -10.01 -15.99
C TRP A 416 3.44 -11.01 -17.03
N LEU A 417 3.94 -12.24 -16.98
CA LEU A 417 3.62 -13.28 -17.96
C LEU A 417 2.47 -14.16 -17.48
N LYS A 418 2.70 -15.05 -16.50
CA LYS A 418 1.75 -16.08 -16.06
C LYS A 418 0.44 -15.50 -15.53
N PHE A 419 0.51 -14.52 -14.63
CA PHE A 419 -0.66 -13.82 -14.08
C PHE A 419 -0.91 -12.45 -14.71
N GLY A 420 -0.25 -12.17 -15.83
CA GLY A 420 -0.47 -11.01 -16.67
C GLY A 420 -0.91 -11.46 -18.06
N ILE A 421 -0.08 -11.19 -19.06
CA ILE A 421 -0.44 -11.30 -20.50
C ILE A 421 -0.80 -12.73 -20.92
N LEU A 422 -0.22 -13.75 -20.30
CA LEU A 422 -0.43 -15.15 -20.63
C LEU A 422 -1.46 -15.85 -19.72
N PHE A 423 -2.18 -15.08 -18.89
CA PHE A 423 -3.21 -15.62 -17.98
C PHE A 423 -4.23 -16.55 -18.68
N PRO A 424 -4.76 -16.24 -19.89
CA PRO A 424 -5.72 -17.13 -20.54
C PRO A 424 -5.19 -18.53 -20.84
N LYS A 425 -3.86 -18.69 -20.95
CA LYS A 425 -3.20 -19.95 -21.31
C LYS A 425 -2.64 -20.71 -20.09
N PHE A 426 -2.16 -19.99 -19.07
CA PHE A 426 -1.42 -20.61 -17.96
C PHE A 426 -2.02 -20.34 -16.57
N GLY A 427 -3.01 -19.45 -16.46
CA GLY A 427 -3.56 -19.02 -15.17
C GLY A 427 -4.99 -19.48 -14.88
N ARG A 428 -5.65 -20.18 -15.80
CA ARG A 428 -6.98 -20.76 -15.60
C ARG A 428 -6.93 -22.04 -14.80
#